data_AF-A0A388Q366-F1
#
_entry.id   AF-A0A388Q366-F1
#
_cell.length_a   1.000
_cell.length_b   1.000
_cell.length_c   1.000
_cell.angle_alpha   90.00
_cell.angle_beta   90.00
_cell.angle_gamma   90.00
#
_symmetry.space_group_name_H-M   'P 1'
#
loop_
_entity.id
_entity.type
_entity.pdbx_description
1 polymer ?
#
loop_
_entity_poly.entity_id
_entity_poly.type
_entity_poly.pdbx_seq_one_letter_code
_entity_poly.pdbx_strand_id
1 'polypeptide(L)'
;MKKIPVILVILFSMISVSAQEMNCKAIVIADQIQGVEPKIFKTLEKSMGDFINSRKWTSDNFETKEKIECVFTLILNKPIDGVEGGYVGKLNIQATRPVFNSTYSSTMVNYIDNDVAIKYDQYQTLDFNDNRVSGNDPLASNLTALLAYYTYLSSRSIMIAMP
;
A
#
# COMPACT_ATOMS: atom_id res chain seq x y z
N MET A 1 4.84 42.86 -23.08
CA MET A 1 5.63 41.60 -23.22
C MET A 1 6.47 41.23 -21.98
N LYS A 2 6.75 42.14 -21.02
CA LYS A 2 7.57 41.85 -19.83
C LYS A 2 6.88 41.07 -18.68
N LYS A 3 5.56 40.80 -18.77
CA LYS A 3 4.79 40.11 -17.70
C LYS A 3 4.73 38.58 -17.85
N ILE A 4 5.01 38.07 -19.05
CA ILE A 4 5.03 36.63 -19.35
C ILE A 4 6.09 35.86 -18.53
N PRO A 5 7.34 36.33 -18.37
CA PRO A 5 8.32 35.59 -17.56
C PRO A 5 7.95 35.56 -16.08
N VAL A 6 7.26 36.59 -15.56
CA VAL A 6 6.78 36.64 -14.17
C VAL A 6 5.68 35.62 -13.92
N ILE A 7 4.75 35.47 -14.86
CA ILE A 7 3.67 34.46 -14.79
C ILE A 7 4.28 33.05 -14.83
N LEU A 8 5.31 32.83 -15.65
CA LEU A 8 5.97 31.53 -15.76
C LEU A 8 6.71 31.12 -14.48
N VAL A 9 7.35 32.07 -13.79
CA VAL A 9 8.05 31.84 -12.51
C VAL A 9 7.06 31.53 -11.38
N ILE A 10 5.90 32.21 -11.35
CA ILE A 10 4.83 31.95 -10.37
C ILE A 10 4.21 30.56 -10.59
N LEU A 11 4.06 30.12 -11.85
CA LEU A 11 3.59 28.77 -12.16
C LEU A 11 4.58 27.68 -11.74
N PHE A 12 5.89 27.96 -11.78
CA PHE A 12 6.93 27.00 -11.43
C PHE A 12 7.17 26.88 -9.91
N SER A 13 6.71 27.83 -9.09
CA SER A 13 6.88 27.77 -7.63
C SER A 13 5.80 26.96 -6.90
N MET A 14 4.75 26.50 -7.60
CA MET A 14 3.66 25.72 -7.01
C MET A 14 3.93 24.20 -7.00
N ILE A 15 5.08 23.75 -7.48
CA ILE A 15 5.36 22.32 -7.72
C ILE A 15 6.19 21.68 -6.59
N SER A 16 6.09 22.20 -5.37
CA SER A 16 6.73 21.60 -4.19
C SER A 16 5.99 20.32 -3.79
N VAL A 17 6.39 19.22 -4.42
CA VAL A 17 5.90 17.85 -4.26
C VAL A 17 6.67 17.24 -3.09
N SER A 18 6.17 17.39 -1.86
CA SER A 18 6.73 16.74 -0.68
C SER A 18 6.00 15.42 -0.44
N ALA A 19 6.70 14.30 -0.57
CA ALA A 19 6.11 12.97 -0.39
C ALA A 19 6.15 12.60 1.08
N GLN A 20 5.00 12.38 1.71
CA GLN A 20 4.93 12.01 3.12
C GLN A 20 5.16 10.51 3.30
N GLU A 21 5.84 10.16 4.39
CA GLU A 21 6.02 8.76 4.79
C GLU A 21 4.73 8.20 5.40
N MET A 22 4.53 6.91 5.23
CA MET A 22 3.31 6.22 5.62
C MET A 22 3.62 5.16 6.65
N ASN A 23 2.73 5.00 7.62
CA ASN A 23 2.74 3.95 8.62
C ASN A 23 1.50 3.08 8.40
N CYS A 24 1.70 1.90 7.83
CA CYS A 24 0.59 1.07 7.40
C CYS A 24 0.39 -0.16 8.29
N LYS A 25 -0.85 -0.42 8.65
CA LYS A 25 -1.28 -1.67 9.27
C LYS A 25 -1.84 -2.61 8.21
N ALA A 26 -1.29 -3.81 8.11
CA ALA A 26 -1.89 -4.87 7.31
C ALA A 26 -2.88 -5.68 8.17
N ILE A 27 -3.99 -6.10 7.56
CA ILE A 27 -5.02 -6.95 8.14
C ILE A 27 -5.39 -8.00 7.10
N VAL A 28 -5.36 -9.28 7.47
CA VAL A 28 -5.76 -10.38 6.58
C VAL A 28 -6.97 -11.09 7.16
N ILE A 29 -8.06 -11.12 6.39
CA ILE A 29 -9.30 -11.80 6.74
C ILE A 29 -9.46 -12.98 5.78
N ALA A 30 -9.47 -14.20 6.32
CA ALA A 30 -9.54 -15.44 5.52
C ALA A 30 -10.61 -16.42 6.04
N ASP A 31 -11.66 -15.91 6.70
CA ASP A 31 -12.69 -16.74 7.35
C ASP A 31 -13.47 -17.65 6.39
N GLN A 32 -13.45 -17.35 5.09
CA GLN A 32 -14.14 -18.11 4.05
C GLN A 32 -13.28 -19.27 3.49
N ILE A 33 -11.98 -19.32 3.80
CA ILE A 33 -11.08 -20.37 3.33
C ILE A 33 -11.11 -21.53 4.32
N GLN A 34 -11.53 -22.71 3.83
CA GLN A 34 -11.55 -23.94 4.62
C GLN A 34 -10.37 -24.85 4.24
N GLY A 35 -9.88 -25.65 5.18
CA GLY A 35 -8.83 -26.65 4.94
C GLY A 35 -7.39 -26.12 4.92
N VAL A 36 -7.18 -24.84 5.24
CA VAL A 36 -5.85 -24.21 5.35
C VAL A 36 -5.59 -23.80 6.80
N GLU A 37 -4.36 -23.97 7.29
CA GLU A 37 -4.01 -23.60 8.66
C GLU A 37 -4.09 -22.07 8.86
N PRO A 38 -4.85 -21.57 9.86
CA PRO A 38 -5.01 -20.12 10.10
C PRO A 38 -3.69 -19.38 10.37
N LYS A 39 -2.66 -20.11 10.80
CA LYS A 39 -1.32 -19.58 11.05
C LYS A 39 -0.68 -18.98 9.79
N ILE A 40 -0.97 -19.55 8.61
CA ILE A 40 -0.44 -19.08 7.32
C ILE A 40 -0.89 -17.64 7.07
N PHE A 41 -2.17 -17.32 7.32
CA PHE A 41 -2.71 -15.98 7.15
C PHE A 41 -2.16 -14.97 8.17
N LYS A 42 -1.90 -15.41 9.41
CA LYS A 42 -1.22 -14.55 10.40
C LYS A 42 0.21 -14.21 10.00
N THR A 43 0.93 -15.18 9.42
CA THR A 43 2.26 -14.93 8.88
C THR A 43 2.19 -14.01 7.67
N LEU A 44 1.21 -14.17 6.78
CA LEU A 44 0.98 -13.26 5.66
C LEU A 44 0.72 -11.83 6.15
N GLU A 45 -0.16 -11.65 7.13
CA GLU A 45 -0.45 -10.34 7.72
C GLU A 45 0.83 -9.67 8.24
N LYS A 46 1.64 -10.42 8.99
CA LYS A 46 2.93 -9.92 9.48
C LYS A 46 3.88 -9.58 8.34
N SER A 47 4.06 -10.47 7.37
CA SER A 47 4.94 -10.25 6.22
C SER A 47 4.51 -9.03 5.40
N MET A 48 3.20 -8.80 5.22
CA MET A 48 2.68 -7.60 4.55
C MET A 48 3.00 -6.33 5.35
N GLY A 49 2.77 -6.34 6.67
CA GLY A 49 3.08 -5.22 7.55
C GLY A 49 4.57 -4.90 7.58
N ASP A 50 5.41 -5.93 7.66
CA ASP A 50 6.87 -5.79 7.62
C ASP A 50 7.32 -5.27 6.26
N PHE A 51 6.76 -5.76 5.14
CA PHE A 51 7.07 -5.29 3.78
C PHE A 51 6.78 -3.80 3.60
N ILE A 52 5.61 -3.33 4.05
CA ILE A 52 5.21 -1.94 3.85
C ILE A 52 6.00 -1.00 4.78
N ASN A 53 6.20 -1.36 6.05
CA ASN A 53 6.81 -0.45 7.03
C ASN A 53 8.35 -0.50 7.08
N SER A 54 8.98 -1.61 6.67
CA SER A 54 10.44 -1.71 6.66
C SER A 54 11.10 -0.99 5.49
N ARG A 55 10.32 -0.68 4.44
CA ARG A 55 10.80 0.00 3.24
C ARG A 55 10.51 1.49 3.31
N LYS A 56 11.51 2.30 2.94
CA LYS A 56 11.33 3.73 2.67
C LYS A 56 10.72 3.92 1.29
N TRP A 57 9.52 4.48 1.24
CA TRP A 57 8.81 4.79 -0.01
C TRP A 57 9.09 6.21 -0.52
N THR A 58 9.69 7.05 0.32
CA THR A 58 10.06 8.43 0.04
C THR A 58 11.52 8.68 0.41
N SER A 59 12.12 9.74 -0.15
CA SER A 59 13.53 10.11 0.08
C SER A 59 13.76 10.84 1.39
N ASP A 60 12.71 11.36 2.03
CA ASP A 60 12.80 12.25 3.17
C ASP A 60 12.71 11.46 4.48
N ASN A 61 13.33 11.99 5.55
CA ASN A 61 13.24 11.39 6.88
C ASN A 61 12.11 12.07 7.65
N PHE A 62 11.07 11.31 8.01
CA PHE A 62 9.95 11.82 8.80
C PHE A 62 9.98 11.29 10.22
N GLU A 63 9.55 12.12 11.18
CA GLU A 63 9.26 11.63 12.52
C GLU A 63 8.01 10.75 12.50
N THR A 64 7.92 9.76 13.41
CA THR A 64 6.76 8.86 13.52
C THR A 64 5.42 9.59 13.66
N LYS A 65 5.43 10.83 14.19
CA LYS A 65 4.25 11.68 14.36
C LYS A 65 3.76 12.33 13.06
N GLU A 66 4.62 12.44 12.05
CA GLU A 66 4.30 13.04 10.76
C GLU A 66 3.86 11.99 9.73
N LYS A 67 4.02 10.71 10.05
CA LYS A 67 3.62 9.61 9.18
C LYS A 67 2.11 9.53 9.08
N ILE A 68 1.62 9.33 7.86
CA ILE A 68 0.19 9.12 7.63
C ILE A 68 -0.16 7.68 8.00
N GLU A 69 -1.29 7.49 8.68
CA GLU A 69 -1.77 6.16 9.02
C GLU A 69 -2.52 5.54 7.83
N CYS A 70 -2.17 4.31 7.47
CA CYS A 70 -2.82 3.53 6.42
C CYS A 70 -3.24 2.16 6.95
N VAL A 71 -4.32 1.63 6.39
CA VAL A 71 -4.81 0.28 6.69
C VAL A 71 -5.01 -0.45 5.38
N PHE A 72 -4.30 -1.57 5.23
CA PHE A 72 -4.44 -2.51 4.13
C PHE A 72 -5.22 -3.71 4.63
N THR A 73 -6.45 -3.87 4.17
CA THR A 73 -7.31 -4.99 4.53
C THR A 73 -7.46 -5.91 3.33
N LEU A 74 -6.82 -7.08 3.42
CA LEU A 74 -6.93 -8.14 2.42
C LEU A 74 -7.96 -9.16 2.88
N ILE A 75 -9.00 -9.36 2.08
CA ILE A 75 -10.09 -10.31 2.34
C ILE A 75 -9.97 -11.45 1.34
N LEU A 76 -9.64 -12.64 1.80
CA LEU A 76 -9.53 -13.85 0.97
C LEU A 76 -10.87 -14.59 0.98
N ASN A 77 -11.43 -14.80 -0.20
CA ASN A 77 -12.76 -15.41 -0.37
C ASN A 77 -12.69 -16.87 -0.79
N LYS A 78 -11.78 -17.21 -1.72
CA LYS A 78 -11.67 -18.56 -2.27
C LYS A 78 -10.23 -18.92 -2.64
N PRO A 79 -9.84 -20.21 -2.56
CA PRO A 79 -8.60 -20.67 -3.16
C PRO A 79 -8.71 -20.66 -4.70
N ILE A 80 -7.57 -20.66 -5.38
CA ILE A 80 -7.49 -20.80 -6.85
C ILE A 80 -7.36 -22.28 -7.18
N ASP A 81 -8.29 -22.80 -7.99
CA ASP A 81 -8.26 -24.20 -8.41
C ASP A 81 -6.98 -24.51 -9.21
N GLY A 82 -6.27 -25.57 -8.80
CA GLY A 82 -5.03 -26.01 -9.45
C GLY A 82 -3.78 -25.19 -9.11
N VAL A 83 -3.86 -24.20 -8.21
CA VAL A 83 -2.71 -23.42 -7.74
C VAL A 83 -2.57 -23.56 -6.23
N GLU A 84 -1.56 -24.33 -5.81
CA GLU A 84 -1.20 -24.43 -4.40
C GLU A 84 -0.76 -23.05 -3.87
N GLY A 85 -1.28 -22.66 -2.70
CA GLY A 85 -1.05 -21.34 -2.11
C GLY A 85 -1.72 -20.17 -2.86
N GLY A 86 -2.55 -20.44 -3.88
CA GLY A 86 -3.27 -19.41 -4.64
C GLY A 86 -4.61 -19.04 -4.00
N TYR A 87 -4.89 -17.74 -3.88
CA TYR A 87 -6.10 -17.20 -3.28
C TYR A 87 -6.66 -16.03 -4.11
N VAL A 88 -7.99 -15.95 -4.18
CA VAL A 88 -8.73 -14.81 -4.75
C VAL A 88 -9.47 -14.08 -3.65
N GLY A 89 -9.47 -12.77 -3.73
CA GLY A 89 -10.03 -11.92 -2.72
C GLY A 89 -10.22 -10.48 -3.14
N LYS A 90 -10.38 -9.63 -2.13
CA LYS A 90 -10.54 -8.18 -2.25
C LYS A 90 -9.49 -7.48 -1.42
N LEU A 91 -8.97 -6.36 -1.90
CA LEU A 91 -8.04 -5.51 -1.17
C LEU A 91 -8.69 -4.14 -0.95
N ASN A 92 -8.78 -3.73 0.31
CA ASN A 92 -9.24 -2.39 0.69
C ASN A 92 -8.06 -1.63 1.31
N ILE A 93 -7.80 -0.44 0.79
CA ILE A 93 -6.75 0.45 1.27
C ILE A 93 -7.41 1.72 1.76
N GLN A 94 -7.21 2.04 3.03
CA GLN A 94 -7.69 3.28 3.63
C GLN A 94 -6.51 4.06 4.20
N ALA A 95 -6.37 5.33 3.83
CA ALA A 95 -5.41 6.23 4.45
C ALA A 95 -6.14 7.32 5.24
N THR A 96 -5.75 7.52 6.48
CA THR A 96 -6.35 8.47 7.41
C THR A 96 -5.29 9.37 8.02
N ARG A 97 -5.63 10.66 8.16
CA ARG A 97 -4.79 11.63 8.85
C ARG A 97 -5.53 12.22 10.05
N PRO A 98 -4.96 12.16 11.27
CA PRO A 98 -5.52 12.88 12.41
C PRO A 98 -5.38 14.39 12.19
N VAL A 99 -6.46 15.13 12.40
CA VAL A 99 -6.42 16.60 12.33
C VAL A 99 -5.75 17.12 13.59
N PHE A 100 -4.75 18.00 13.42
CA PHE A 100 -3.95 18.54 14.52
C PHE A 100 -4.82 19.05 15.67
N ASN A 101 -4.51 18.59 16.88
CA ASN A 101 -5.18 18.99 18.12
C ASN A 101 -6.68 18.66 18.18
N SER A 102 -7.13 17.62 17.47
CA SER A 102 -8.49 17.13 17.53
C SER A 102 -8.52 15.60 17.65
N THR A 103 -9.64 15.06 18.13
CA THR A 103 -9.91 13.61 18.12
C THR A 103 -10.44 13.13 16.77
N TYR A 104 -10.59 14.03 15.79
CA TYR A 104 -11.14 13.72 14.47
C TYR A 104 -10.02 13.34 13.50
N SER A 105 -10.18 12.20 12.84
CA SER A 105 -9.36 11.79 11.70
C SER A 105 -10.15 11.97 10.41
N SER A 106 -9.46 12.44 9.37
CA SER A 106 -10.03 12.55 8.02
C SER A 106 -9.51 11.42 7.15
N THR A 107 -10.41 10.75 6.43
CA THR A 107 -10.01 9.76 5.42
C THR A 107 -9.57 10.50 4.17
N MET A 108 -8.30 10.35 3.81
CA MET A 108 -7.73 10.97 2.62
C MET A 108 -7.98 10.14 1.38
N VAL A 109 -7.89 8.82 1.52
CA VAL A 109 -7.96 7.87 0.41
C VAL A 109 -8.71 6.62 0.85
N ASN A 110 -9.60 6.14 -0.01
CA ASN A 110 -10.19 4.81 0.09
C ASN A 110 -10.18 4.14 -1.28
N TYR A 111 -9.40 3.07 -1.43
CA TYR A 111 -9.36 2.25 -2.63
C TYR A 111 -9.92 0.87 -2.32
N ILE A 112 -10.74 0.35 -3.23
CA ILE A 112 -11.31 -1.00 -3.14
C ILE A 112 -11.01 -1.70 -4.45
N ASP A 113 -10.16 -2.73 -4.37
CA ASP A 113 -9.95 -3.70 -5.43
C ASP A 113 -10.78 -4.95 -5.12
N ASN A 114 -11.66 -5.32 -6.06
CA ASN A 114 -12.55 -6.47 -5.89
C ASN A 114 -12.00 -7.76 -6.51
N ASP A 115 -10.93 -7.69 -7.32
CA ASP A 115 -10.43 -8.83 -8.09
C ASP A 115 -8.93 -9.01 -7.90
N VAL A 116 -8.56 -9.42 -6.69
CA VAL A 116 -7.17 -9.64 -6.31
C VAL A 116 -6.88 -11.13 -6.29
N ALA A 117 -5.96 -11.57 -7.16
CA ALA A 117 -5.44 -12.93 -7.19
C ALA A 117 -3.99 -12.95 -6.73
N ILE A 118 -3.71 -13.64 -5.63
CA ILE A 118 -2.38 -13.71 -5.03
C ILE A 118 -1.96 -15.15 -4.80
N LYS A 119 -0.65 -15.37 -4.72
CA LYS A 119 -0.09 -16.63 -4.21
C LYS A 119 0.80 -16.35 -3.01
N TYR A 120 0.64 -17.14 -1.95
CA TYR A 120 1.46 -17.04 -0.74
C TYR A 120 1.69 -18.40 -0.08
N ASP A 121 2.96 -18.69 0.17
CA ASP A 121 3.44 -19.87 0.89
C ASP A 121 4.11 -19.45 2.21
N GLN A 122 3.95 -20.23 3.29
CA GLN A 122 4.28 -19.78 4.66
C GLN A 122 5.77 -19.48 4.94
N TYR A 123 6.65 -19.80 3.98
CA TYR A 123 8.10 -19.60 4.06
C TYR A 123 8.64 -18.67 2.97
N GLN A 124 7.76 -18.13 2.13
CA GLN A 124 8.16 -17.22 1.07
C GLN A 124 8.33 -15.82 1.64
N THR A 125 9.57 -15.32 1.61
CA THR A 125 9.85 -13.91 1.88
C THR A 125 9.24 -13.05 0.76
N LEU A 126 8.52 -12.00 1.15
CA LEU A 126 8.03 -10.99 0.23
C LEU A 126 9.20 -10.11 -0.22
N ASP A 127 9.86 -10.47 -1.32
CA ASP A 127 10.90 -9.66 -1.96
C ASP A 127 10.30 -8.89 -3.14
N PHE A 128 10.57 -7.59 -3.21
CA PHE A 128 10.14 -6.73 -4.31
C PHE A 128 11.34 -5.97 -4.84
N ASN A 129 11.60 -6.11 -6.13
CA ASN A 129 12.66 -5.39 -6.80
C ASN A 129 12.04 -4.37 -7.77
N ASP A 130 12.28 -3.08 -7.52
CA ASP A 130 11.74 -1.97 -8.33
C ASP A 130 12.16 -2.07 -9.81
N ASN A 131 13.32 -2.70 -10.10
CA ASN A 131 13.82 -2.85 -11.46
C ASN A 131 13.34 -4.14 -12.14
N ARG A 132 12.81 -5.11 -11.38
CA ARG A 132 12.37 -6.41 -11.89
C ARG A 132 11.21 -6.95 -11.05
N VAL A 133 9.98 -6.80 -11.55
CA VAL A 133 8.79 -7.54 -11.05
C VAL A 133 8.85 -9.00 -11.55
N SER A 134 10.00 -9.66 -11.38
CA SER A 134 10.32 -10.95 -11.99
C SER A 134 10.74 -11.95 -10.93
N GLY A 135 9.77 -12.44 -10.16
CA GLY A 135 9.88 -13.78 -9.59
C GLY A 135 9.60 -14.83 -10.69
N ASN A 136 10.10 -16.05 -10.52
CA ASN A 136 9.77 -17.18 -11.40
C ASN A 136 8.28 -17.60 -11.33
N ASP A 137 7.51 -17.02 -10.39
CA ASP A 137 6.08 -17.26 -10.21
C ASP A 137 5.29 -15.95 -10.33
N PRO A 138 4.48 -15.77 -11.39
CA PRO A 138 3.76 -14.52 -11.67
C PRO A 138 2.73 -14.16 -10.59
N LEU A 139 2.17 -15.14 -9.85
CA LEU A 139 1.15 -14.88 -8.83
C LEU A 139 1.76 -14.43 -7.49
N ALA A 140 2.96 -14.91 -7.16
CA ALA A 140 3.67 -14.48 -5.96
C ALA A 140 4.25 -13.07 -6.11
N SER A 141 4.70 -12.72 -7.31
CA SER A 141 5.11 -11.34 -7.64
C SER A 141 3.93 -10.37 -7.71
N ASN A 142 2.70 -10.86 -7.93
CA ASN A 142 1.53 -9.99 -7.95
C ASN A 142 1.22 -9.38 -6.58
N LEU A 143 1.35 -10.16 -5.50
CA LEU A 143 1.11 -9.64 -4.14
C LEU A 143 2.04 -8.46 -3.82
N THR A 144 3.35 -8.62 -4.03
CA THR A 144 4.31 -7.55 -3.76
C THR A 144 4.14 -6.37 -4.71
N ALA A 145 3.80 -6.60 -5.97
CA ALA A 145 3.49 -5.55 -6.94
C ALA A 145 2.23 -4.76 -6.57
N LEU A 146 1.15 -5.42 -6.16
CA LEU A 146 -0.08 -4.76 -5.72
C LEU A 146 0.17 -3.91 -4.49
N LEU A 147 0.88 -4.44 -3.49
CA LEU A 147 1.25 -3.68 -2.30
C LEU A 147 2.06 -2.45 -2.68
N ALA A 148 3.15 -2.62 -3.45
CA ALA A 148 3.97 -1.50 -3.88
C ALA A 148 3.17 -0.46 -4.69
N TYR A 149 2.33 -0.91 -5.64
CA TYR A 149 1.50 -0.04 -6.47
C TYR A 149 0.56 0.80 -5.61
N TYR A 150 -0.19 0.19 -4.70
CA TYR A 150 -1.12 0.91 -3.84
C TYR A 150 -0.41 1.81 -2.83
N THR A 151 0.77 1.41 -2.35
CA THR A 151 1.60 2.25 -1.48
C THR A 151 2.13 3.49 -2.22
N TYR A 152 2.60 3.35 -3.47
CA TYR A 152 2.98 4.51 -4.28
C TYR A 152 1.79 5.38 -4.66
N LEU A 153 0.65 4.76 -4.96
CA LEU A 153 -0.56 5.49 -5.31
C LEU A 153 -1.12 6.28 -4.12
N SER A 154 -1.14 5.67 -2.93
CA SER A 154 -1.62 6.34 -1.72
C SER A 154 -0.70 7.49 -1.32
N SER A 155 0.63 7.30 -1.33
CA SER A 155 1.58 8.37 -0.97
C SER A 155 1.46 9.57 -1.91
N ARG A 156 1.29 9.32 -3.22
CA ARG A 156 1.15 10.37 -4.22
C ARG A 156 -0.22 11.06 -4.20
N SER A 157 -1.30 10.32 -3.95
CA SER A 157 -2.64 10.90 -3.90
C SER A 157 -2.83 11.77 -2.67
N ILE A 158 -2.21 11.39 -1.55
CA ILE A 158 -2.21 12.18 -0.32
C ILE A 158 -1.48 13.52 -0.52
N MET A 159 -0.40 13.51 -1.29
CA MET A 159 0.35 14.73 -1.63
C MET A 159 -0.47 15.73 -2.47
N ILE A 160 -1.27 15.27 -3.43
CA ILE A 160 -2.13 16.17 -4.25
C ILE A 160 -3.25 16.81 -3.42
N ALA A 161 -3.68 16.15 -2.35
CA ALA A 161 -4.69 16.65 -1.43
C ALA A 161 -4.15 17.70 -0.44
N MET A 162 -2.87 18.08 -0.52
CA MET A 162 -2.27 19.16 0.27
C MET A 162 -2.46 20.50 -0.45
N PRO A 163 -3.15 21.48 0.15
CA PRO A 163 -3.20 22.86 -0.35
C PRO A 163 -1.91 23.63 -0.08
#